data_AF-A0A383C4W8-F1
#
_entry.id   AF-A0A383C4W8-F1
#
_cell.length_a   1.000
_cell.length_b   1.000
_cell.length_c   1.000
_cell.angle_alpha   90.00
_cell.angle_beta   90.00
_cell.angle_gamma   90.00
#
_symmetry.space_group_name_H-M   'P 1'
#
loop_
_entity.id
_entity.type
_entity.pdbx_description
1 polymer ?
#
loop_
_entity_poly.entity_id
_entity_poly.type
_entity_poly.pdbx_seq_one_letter_code
_entity_poly.pdbx_strand_id
1 'polypeptide(L)'
;GWLVDQSPKLNRLYYAILGAAVYLAATVPMVKPICLKLMKLPLEWATLLASGFLFLIPLALLAMTGPFLVRLLTESVRSIGLSVGRLSAISTLGSVCGTLLIGYVLIPRFPNSVTMLITAGILIALSAIYFVAWGRGAGGNAVLLALGLTVIMSYSGLRGQYGNTMNYGGVKWDVLYRANSNYGELLVIEYRNGPVAERRYLNDQLVQNTYDPVAKKSRSLFTGALRWLTHAYTPQTKKVLC
;
A
#
# COMPACT_ATOMS: atom_id res chain seq x y z
N GLY A 1 15.78 -4.80 20.40
CA GLY A 1 16.87 -4.79 21.40
C GLY A 1 17.57 -6.14 21.46
N TRP A 2 16.88 -7.16 21.97
CA TRP A 2 17.47 -8.46 22.32
C TRP A 2 18.00 -9.33 21.15
N LEU A 3 17.32 -9.36 19.99
CA LEU A 3 17.79 -10.13 18.82
C LEU A 3 19.10 -9.62 18.20
N VAL A 4 19.47 -8.35 18.47
CA VAL A 4 20.70 -7.72 18.00
C VAL A 4 21.89 -8.05 18.92
N ASP A 5 21.64 -8.46 20.17
CA ASP A 5 22.68 -8.65 21.19
C ASP A 5 23.51 -9.94 21.01
N GLN A 6 23.07 -10.92 20.21
CA GLN A 6 23.73 -12.24 20.18
C GLN A 6 24.82 -12.43 19.11
N SER A 7 25.01 -11.49 18.16
CA SER A 7 26.25 -11.33 17.35
C SER A 7 26.06 -10.32 16.21
N PRO A 8 26.97 -9.34 16.03
CA PRO A 8 26.90 -8.33 14.97
C PRO A 8 27.39 -8.91 13.62
N LYS A 9 26.76 -9.98 13.13
CA LYS A 9 26.99 -10.47 11.77
C LYS A 9 26.13 -9.68 10.81
N LEU A 10 26.76 -8.87 9.97
CA LEU A 10 26.10 -8.03 8.95
C LEU A 10 25.14 -8.82 8.05
N ASN A 11 25.39 -10.12 7.84
CA ASN A 11 24.48 -11.01 7.12
C ASN A 11 23.08 -11.11 7.77
N ARG A 12 22.96 -11.11 9.11
CA ARG A 12 21.67 -11.20 9.81
C ARG A 12 20.79 -9.98 9.53
N LEU A 13 21.41 -8.81 9.39
CA LEU A 13 20.72 -7.58 9.01
C LEU A 13 20.06 -7.71 7.63
N TYR A 14 20.82 -8.17 6.63
CA TYR A 14 20.32 -8.34 5.27
C TYR A 14 19.29 -9.49 5.15
N TYR A 15 19.40 -10.52 5.99
CA TYR A 15 18.34 -11.53 6.14
C TYR A 15 17.04 -10.93 6.72
N ALA A 16 17.14 -10.05 7.73
CA ALA A 16 15.97 -9.35 8.27
C ALA A 16 15.32 -8.42 7.23
N ILE A 17 16.13 -7.73 6.42
CA ILE A 17 15.66 -6.89 5.30
C ILE A 17 14.94 -7.74 4.25
N LEU A 18 15.50 -8.90 3.88
CA LEU A 18 14.83 -9.84 2.97
C LEU A 18 13.51 -10.35 3.55
N GLY A 19 13.49 -10.70 4.84
CA GLY A 19 12.27 -11.11 5.54
C GLY A 19 11.19 -10.03 5.51
N ALA A 20 11.56 -8.76 5.73
CA ALA A 20 10.65 -7.63 5.63
C ALA A 20 10.10 -7.46 4.20
N ALA A 21 10.95 -7.63 3.18
CA ALA A 21 10.54 -7.53 1.79
C ALA A 21 9.55 -8.63 1.38
N VAL A 22 9.83 -9.88 1.74
CA VAL A 22 8.92 -11.00 1.48
C VAL A 22 7.59 -10.80 2.22
N TYR A 23 7.64 -10.29 3.45
CA TYR A 23 6.44 -9.99 4.21
C TYR A 23 5.59 -8.90 3.51
N LEU A 24 6.21 -7.80 3.07
CA LEU A 24 5.53 -6.74 2.30
C LEU A 24 4.96 -7.25 0.97
N ALA A 25 5.59 -8.23 0.33
CA ALA A 25 5.04 -8.86 -0.87
C ALA A 25 3.84 -9.75 -0.54
N ALA A 26 3.90 -10.49 0.58
CA ALA A 26 2.83 -11.37 1.04
C ALA A 26 1.58 -10.60 1.51
N THR A 27 1.73 -9.38 2.05
CA THR A 27 0.57 -8.57 2.45
C THR A 27 -0.33 -8.23 1.25
N VAL A 28 0.21 -8.08 0.04
CA VAL A 28 -0.57 -7.70 -1.16
C VAL A 28 -1.76 -8.64 -1.43
N PRO A 29 -1.60 -9.97 -1.57
CA PRO A 29 -2.73 -10.89 -1.69
C PRO A 29 -3.49 -11.12 -0.38
N MET A 30 -2.85 -10.97 0.78
CA MET A 30 -3.42 -11.36 2.09
C MET A 30 -4.29 -10.27 2.73
N VAL A 31 -4.10 -9.00 2.41
CA VAL A 31 -4.82 -7.88 3.04
C VAL A 31 -6.34 -8.00 2.85
N LYS A 32 -6.81 -8.24 1.62
CA LYS A 32 -8.25 -8.34 1.33
C LYS A 32 -8.95 -9.44 2.17
N PRO A 33 -8.52 -10.72 2.15
CA PRO A 33 -9.19 -11.76 2.94
C PRO A 33 -9.05 -11.56 4.45
N ILE A 34 -7.95 -10.97 4.92
CA ILE A 34 -7.75 -10.69 6.35
C ILE A 34 -8.68 -9.57 6.81
N CYS A 35 -8.72 -8.44 6.11
CA CYS A 35 -9.60 -7.32 6.45
C CYS A 35 -11.09 -7.74 6.42
N LEU A 36 -11.50 -8.54 5.42
CA LEU A 36 -12.87 -9.07 5.37
C LEU A 36 -13.22 -9.96 6.58
N LYS A 37 -12.28 -10.75 7.08
CA LYS A 37 -12.48 -11.55 8.30
C LYS A 37 -12.51 -10.66 9.55
N LEU A 38 -11.62 -9.67 9.63
CA LEU A 38 -11.53 -8.74 10.76
C LEU A 38 -12.74 -7.83 10.88
N MET A 39 -13.40 -7.47 9.78
CA MET A 39 -14.65 -6.69 9.82
C MET A 39 -15.81 -7.38 10.56
N LYS A 40 -15.69 -8.66 10.93
CA LYS A 40 -16.66 -9.34 11.81
C LYS A 40 -16.52 -8.91 13.28
N LEU A 41 -15.40 -8.30 13.65
CA LEU A 41 -15.12 -7.78 14.98
C LEU A 41 -15.57 -6.31 15.09
N PRO A 42 -15.66 -5.75 16.30
CA PRO A 42 -15.82 -4.31 16.49
C PRO A 42 -14.75 -3.53 15.72
N LEU A 43 -15.12 -2.38 15.16
CA LEU A 43 -14.26 -1.57 14.28
C LEU A 43 -12.93 -1.17 14.94
N GLU A 44 -12.94 -0.95 16.25
CA GLU A 44 -11.76 -0.64 17.06
C GLU A 44 -10.70 -1.75 16.96
N TRP A 45 -11.09 -3.00 17.24
CA TRP A 45 -10.20 -4.15 17.17
C TRP A 45 -9.84 -4.52 15.73
N ALA A 46 -10.79 -4.39 14.80
CA ALA A 46 -10.55 -4.70 13.39
C ALA A 46 -9.45 -3.80 12.79
N THR A 47 -9.50 -2.49 13.06
CA THR A 47 -8.51 -1.53 12.57
C THR A 47 -7.15 -1.71 13.23
N LEU A 48 -7.11 -1.97 14.54
CA LEU A 48 -5.87 -2.22 15.27
C LEU A 48 -5.15 -3.49 14.78
N LEU A 49 -5.88 -4.59 14.60
CA LEU A 49 -5.31 -5.85 14.13
C LEU A 49 -4.90 -5.77 12.65
N ALA A 50 -5.66 -5.06 11.81
CA ALA A 50 -5.32 -4.88 10.41
C ALA A 50 -4.05 -4.05 10.24
N SER A 51 -3.92 -2.93 10.96
CA SER A 51 -2.74 -2.07 10.90
C SER A 51 -1.52 -2.75 11.53
N GLY A 52 -1.71 -3.48 12.64
CA GLY A 52 -0.70 -4.31 13.26
C GLY A 52 -0.17 -5.37 12.28
N PHE A 53 -1.05 -6.14 11.65
CA PHE A 53 -0.64 -7.10 10.62
C PHE A 53 0.11 -6.42 9.46
N LEU A 54 -0.38 -5.29 8.97
CA LEU A 54 0.18 -4.65 7.79
C LEU A 54 1.58 -4.05 8.02
N PHE A 55 1.80 -3.46 9.20
CA PHE A 55 2.97 -2.61 9.44
C PHE A 55 3.90 -3.09 10.55
N LEU A 56 3.41 -3.81 11.57
CA LEU A 56 4.20 -4.14 12.76
C LEU A 56 5.45 -4.95 12.42
N ILE A 57 5.28 -6.05 11.69
CA ILE A 57 6.38 -6.96 11.36
C ILE A 57 7.43 -6.30 10.43
N PRO A 58 7.05 -5.71 9.27
CA PRO A 58 8.04 -5.12 8.38
C PRO A 58 8.73 -3.90 9.02
N LEU A 59 8.00 -3.05 9.76
CA LEU A 59 8.62 -1.93 10.47
C LEU A 59 9.53 -2.39 11.60
N ALA A 60 9.15 -3.41 12.38
CA ALA A 60 10.00 -3.93 13.44
C ALA A 60 11.32 -4.49 12.89
N LEU A 61 11.27 -5.24 11.78
CA LEU A 61 12.45 -5.76 11.10
C LEU A 61 13.36 -4.63 10.58
N LEU A 62 12.77 -3.60 9.97
CA LEU A 62 13.52 -2.44 9.45
C LEU A 62 14.02 -1.51 10.55
N ALA A 63 13.30 -1.36 11.66
CA ALA A 63 13.70 -0.51 12.79
C ALA A 63 14.96 -1.03 13.49
N MET A 64 15.26 -2.32 13.38
CA MET A 64 16.51 -2.89 13.89
C MET A 64 17.74 -2.43 13.09
N THR A 65 17.57 -1.90 11.87
CA THR A 65 18.70 -1.52 11.01
C THR A 65 19.51 -0.35 11.58
N GLY A 66 18.85 0.66 12.15
CA GLY A 66 19.50 1.84 12.74
C GLY A 66 20.44 1.48 13.90
N PRO A 67 19.92 0.88 14.99
CA PRO A 67 20.74 0.47 16.14
C PRO A 67 21.87 -0.49 15.75
N PHE A 68 21.63 -1.40 14.79
CA PHE A 68 22.63 -2.35 14.31
C PHE A 68 23.79 -1.64 13.60
N LEU A 69 23.48 -0.69 12.71
CA LEU A 69 24.49 0.02 11.94
C LEU A 69 25.31 0.98 12.81
N VAL A 70 24.69 1.61 13.80
CA VAL A 70 25.40 2.41 14.81
C VAL A 70 26.40 1.55 15.58
N ARG A 71 25.97 0.36 16.05
CA ARG A 71 26.87 -0.57 16.78
C ARG A 71 28.07 -1.02 15.94
N LEU A 72 27.84 -1.35 14.67
CA LEU A 72 28.90 -1.75 13.74
C LEU A 72 29.93 -0.63 13.50
N LEU A 73 29.47 0.63 13.42
CA LEU A 73 30.35 1.79 13.27
C LEU A 73 31.14 2.10 14.55
N THR A 74 30.54 1.88 15.73
CA THR A 74 31.24 2.05 17.01
C THR A 74 32.32 1.01 17.25
N GLU A 75 32.18 -0.22 16.76
CA GLU A 75 33.24 -1.24 16.86
C GLU A 75 34.40 -1.01 15.87
N SER A 76 34.15 -0.36 14.73
CA SER A 76 35.11 -0.32 13.62
C SER A 76 35.91 0.98 13.47
N VAL A 77 35.53 2.10 14.11
CA VAL A 77 36.15 3.41 13.83
C VAL A 77 36.55 4.17 15.08
N ARG A 78 37.83 4.58 15.14
CA ARG A 78 38.45 5.41 16.20
C ARG A 78 37.86 6.85 16.29
N SER A 79 36.98 7.24 15.36
CA SER A 79 36.30 8.55 15.26
C SER A 79 34.76 8.43 15.35
N ILE A 80 34.28 7.91 16.48
CA ILE A 80 32.90 7.46 16.71
C ILE A 80 31.84 8.55 16.44
N GLY A 81 32.06 9.80 16.88
CA GLY A 81 31.05 10.87 16.79
C GLY A 81 30.74 11.33 15.36
N LEU A 82 31.77 11.49 14.52
CA LEU A 82 31.62 11.95 13.13
C LEU A 82 30.91 10.92 12.24
N SER A 83 31.24 9.63 12.40
CA SER A 83 30.63 8.56 11.61
C SER A 83 29.16 8.34 11.95
N VAL A 84 28.80 8.38 13.24
CA VAL A 84 27.40 8.28 13.69
C VAL A 84 26.60 9.50 13.28
N GLY A 85 27.16 10.72 13.38
CA GLY A 85 26.52 11.95 12.93
C GLY A 85 26.23 11.95 11.42
N ARG A 86 27.19 11.53 10.59
CA ARG A 86 27.00 11.38 9.13
C ARG A 86 25.93 10.35 8.81
N LEU A 87 25.93 9.21 9.50
CA LEU A 87 24.92 8.18 9.29
C LEU A 87 23.51 8.70 9.61
N SER A 88 23.36 9.41 10.73
CA SER A 88 22.09 10.01 11.13
C SER A 88 21.62 11.08 10.13
N ALA A 89 22.53 11.91 9.61
CA ALA A 89 22.17 12.90 8.60
C ALA A 89 21.69 12.23 7.30
N ILE A 90 22.37 11.17 6.85
CA ILE A 90 21.97 10.40 5.66
C ILE A 90 20.62 9.72 5.87
N SER A 91 20.35 9.15 7.04
CA SER A 91 19.07 8.48 7.32
C SER A 91 17.91 9.48 7.38
N THR A 92 18.11 10.66 7.99
CA THR A 92 17.10 11.72 8.01
C THR A 92 16.81 12.25 6.60
N LEU A 93 17.85 12.60 5.83
CA LEU A 93 17.67 13.07 4.45
C LEU A 93 17.00 12.01 3.58
N GLY A 94 17.44 10.75 3.69
CA GLY A 94 16.84 9.63 2.98
C GLY A 94 15.36 9.42 3.35
N SER A 95 15.01 9.55 4.64
CA SER A 95 13.63 9.46 5.11
C SER A 95 12.77 10.60 4.55
N VAL A 96 13.26 11.85 4.59
CA VAL A 96 12.53 13.00 4.03
C VAL A 96 12.34 12.86 2.51
N CYS A 97 13.40 12.53 1.77
CA CYS A 97 13.29 12.29 0.33
C CYS A 97 12.36 11.12 0.02
N GLY A 98 12.41 10.05 0.81
CA GLY A 98 11.55 8.88 0.67
C GLY A 98 10.08 9.20 0.93
N THR A 99 9.75 9.93 1.99
CA THR A 99 8.35 10.31 2.30
C THR A 99 7.79 11.26 1.25
N LEU A 100 8.58 12.20 0.74
CA LEU A 100 8.19 13.08 -0.37
C LEU A 100 7.95 12.28 -1.66
N LEU A 101 8.86 11.36 -2.00
CA LEU A 101 8.71 10.50 -3.18
C LEU A 101 7.45 9.61 -3.06
N ILE A 102 7.21 9.04 -1.89
CA ILE A 102 6.03 8.21 -1.63
C ILE A 102 4.75 9.04 -1.74
N GLY A 103 4.68 10.17 -1.03
CA GLY A 103 3.49 11.01 -0.94
C GLY A 103 3.11 11.72 -2.24
N TYR A 104 4.07 12.24 -2.99
CA TYR A 104 3.81 13.07 -4.17
C TYR A 104 3.96 12.35 -5.51
N VAL A 105 4.70 11.24 -5.55
CA VAL A 105 4.97 10.53 -6.82
C VAL A 105 4.34 9.15 -6.83
N LEU A 106 4.58 8.33 -5.81
CA LEU A 106 4.18 6.93 -5.81
C LEU A 106 2.68 6.75 -5.55
N ILE A 107 2.15 7.33 -4.48
CA ILE A 107 0.73 7.19 -4.11
C ILE A 107 -0.21 7.75 -5.20
N PRO A 108 0.03 8.95 -5.78
CA PRO A 108 -0.86 9.49 -6.80
C PRO A 108 -0.86 8.70 -8.12
N ARG A 109 0.28 8.10 -8.48
CA ARG A 109 0.45 7.44 -9.79
C ARG A 109 0.20 5.95 -9.76
N PHE A 110 0.40 5.28 -8.63
CA PHE A 110 0.38 3.84 -8.55
C PHE A 110 -0.57 3.34 -7.44
N PRO A 111 -1.27 2.21 -7.66
CA PRO A 111 -2.06 1.59 -6.61
C PRO A 111 -1.20 1.20 -5.42
N ASN A 112 -1.78 1.20 -4.22
CA ASN A 112 -1.09 0.83 -2.97
C ASN A 112 -0.39 -0.54 -3.04
N SER A 113 -0.97 -1.49 -3.78
CA SER A 113 -0.34 -2.80 -3.99
C SER A 113 0.96 -2.69 -4.79
N VAL A 114 1.02 -1.83 -5.80
CA VAL A 114 2.22 -1.62 -6.61
C VAL A 114 3.30 -0.89 -5.81
N THR A 115 2.94 0.12 -5.01
CA THR A 115 3.92 0.85 -4.18
C THR A 115 4.55 -0.05 -3.11
N MET A 116 3.79 -0.98 -2.52
CA MET A 116 4.31 -2.01 -1.63
C MET A 116 5.28 -2.95 -2.34
N LEU A 117 4.96 -3.41 -3.56
CA LEU A 117 5.83 -4.30 -4.33
C LEU A 117 7.11 -3.60 -4.79
N ILE A 118 7.05 -2.32 -5.19
CA ILE A 118 8.24 -1.52 -5.50
C ILE A 118 9.14 -1.44 -4.26
N THR A 119 8.58 -1.17 -3.09
CA THR A 119 9.33 -1.10 -1.83
C THR A 119 9.98 -2.44 -1.49
N ALA A 120 9.25 -3.55 -1.62
CA ALA A 120 9.80 -4.90 -1.45
C ALA A 120 10.93 -5.18 -2.45
N GLY A 121 10.77 -4.79 -3.71
CA GLY A 121 11.78 -4.93 -4.76
C GLY A 121 13.08 -4.17 -4.43
N ILE A 122 12.96 -2.93 -3.94
CA ILE A 122 14.12 -2.13 -3.51
C ILE A 122 14.86 -2.82 -2.35
N LEU A 123 14.14 -3.32 -1.35
CA LEU A 123 14.75 -4.03 -0.22
C LEU A 123 15.48 -5.31 -0.66
N ILE A 124 14.89 -6.06 -1.59
CA ILE A 124 15.54 -7.26 -2.16
C ILE A 124 16.77 -6.87 -2.96
N ALA A 125 16.70 -5.82 -3.78
CA ALA A 125 17.84 -5.33 -4.57
C ALA A 125 19.01 -4.90 -3.66
N LEU A 126 18.73 -4.16 -2.58
CA LEU A 126 19.74 -3.77 -1.60
C LEU A 126 20.42 -4.99 -0.95
N SER A 127 19.63 -5.99 -0.55
CA SER A 127 20.18 -7.24 0.00
C SER A 127 20.95 -8.05 -1.04
N ALA A 128 20.49 -8.08 -2.29
CA ALA A 128 21.17 -8.76 -3.38
C ALA A 128 22.54 -8.13 -3.67
N ILE A 129 22.61 -6.80 -3.77
CA ILE A 129 23.86 -6.04 -3.98
C ILE A 129 24.86 -6.38 -2.88
N TYR A 130 24.44 -6.36 -1.62
CA TYR A 130 25.31 -6.71 -0.50
C TYR A 130 25.84 -8.15 -0.60
N PHE A 131 24.95 -9.13 -0.84
CA PHE A 131 25.38 -10.53 -0.91
C PHE A 131 26.22 -10.84 -2.14
N VAL A 132 26.08 -10.12 -3.25
CA VAL A 132 26.94 -10.29 -4.44
C VAL A 132 28.30 -9.63 -4.23
N ALA A 133 28.34 -8.41 -3.70
CA ALA A 133 29.59 -7.65 -3.57
C ALA A 133 30.43 -8.08 -2.35
N TRP A 134 29.80 -8.47 -1.24
CA TRP A 134 30.47 -8.84 0.01
C TRP A 134 30.12 -10.23 0.56
N GLY A 135 29.06 -10.86 0.04
CA GLY A 135 28.67 -12.20 0.44
C GLY A 135 29.54 -13.24 -0.24
N ARG A 136 30.52 -13.81 0.49
CA ARG A 136 31.32 -14.98 0.09
C ARG A 136 30.45 -16.24 -0.09
N GLY A 137 29.50 -16.24 -1.03
CA GLY A 137 28.59 -17.34 -1.38
C GLY A 137 27.42 -17.61 -0.41
N ALA A 138 27.43 -17.04 0.79
CA ALA A 138 26.53 -17.46 1.89
C ALA A 138 25.11 -16.86 1.88
N GLY A 139 24.66 -16.18 0.81
CA GLY A 139 23.35 -15.49 0.79
C GLY A 139 22.58 -15.52 -0.53
N GLY A 140 23.16 -16.06 -1.61
CA GLY A 140 22.53 -16.08 -2.93
C GLY A 140 21.20 -16.84 -2.96
N ASN A 141 21.15 -18.02 -2.32
CA ASN A 141 19.93 -18.84 -2.26
C ASN A 141 18.77 -18.12 -1.56
N ALA A 142 19.05 -17.33 -0.53
CA ALA A 142 18.02 -16.61 0.19
C ALA A 142 17.47 -15.43 -0.61
N VAL A 143 18.32 -14.74 -1.37
CA VAL A 143 17.89 -13.70 -2.32
C VAL A 143 17.02 -14.31 -3.42
N LEU A 144 17.44 -15.44 -4.00
CA LEU A 144 16.66 -16.15 -5.02
C LEU A 144 15.31 -16.63 -4.48
N LEU A 145 15.28 -17.16 -3.27
CA LEU A 145 14.06 -17.59 -2.61
C LEU A 145 13.14 -16.40 -2.31
N ALA A 146 13.69 -15.29 -1.82
CA ALA A 146 12.93 -14.06 -1.60
C ALA A 146 12.36 -13.49 -2.91
N LEU A 147 13.14 -13.49 -3.99
CA LEU A 147 12.69 -13.10 -5.33
C LEU A 147 11.56 -14.00 -5.82
N GLY A 148 11.74 -15.32 -5.74
CA GLY A 148 10.74 -16.30 -6.15
C GLY A 148 9.42 -16.14 -5.39
N LEU A 149 9.48 -16.03 -4.07
CA LEU A 149 8.30 -15.75 -3.23
C LEU A 149 7.64 -14.43 -3.60
N THR A 150 8.43 -13.37 -3.80
CA THR A 150 7.90 -12.05 -4.15
C THR A 150 7.21 -12.09 -5.52
N VAL A 151 7.77 -12.77 -6.51
CA VAL A 151 7.16 -12.94 -7.84
C VAL A 151 5.85 -13.74 -7.75
N ILE A 152 5.83 -14.84 -7.00
CA ILE A 152 4.62 -15.65 -6.80
C ILE A 152 3.52 -14.83 -6.11
N MET A 153 3.86 -14.11 -5.04
CA MET A 153 2.92 -13.27 -4.29
C MET A 153 2.45 -12.07 -5.13
N SER A 154 3.33 -11.45 -5.90
CA SER A 154 3.00 -10.37 -6.84
C SER A 154 2.04 -10.86 -7.89
N TYR A 155 2.31 -11.99 -8.52
CA TYR A 155 1.44 -12.59 -9.52
C TYR A 155 0.06 -12.90 -8.93
N SER A 156 0.01 -13.52 -7.75
CA SER A 156 -1.25 -13.82 -7.05
C SER A 156 -2.04 -12.56 -6.68
N GLY A 157 -1.38 -11.54 -6.13
CA GLY A 157 -2.02 -10.33 -5.62
C GLY A 157 -2.46 -9.35 -6.73
N LEU A 158 -1.70 -9.25 -7.82
CA LEU A 158 -2.04 -8.41 -8.97
C LEU A 158 -3.07 -9.08 -9.89
N ARG A 159 -3.17 -10.42 -9.86
CA ARG A 159 -4.17 -11.17 -10.62
C ARG A 159 -5.57 -10.82 -10.13
N GLY A 160 -6.28 -10.05 -10.96
CA GLY A 160 -7.65 -9.59 -10.69
C GLY A 160 -7.75 -8.13 -10.23
N GLN A 161 -6.64 -7.43 -9.94
CA GLN A 161 -6.69 -5.99 -9.69
C GLN A 161 -6.97 -5.21 -10.98
N TYR A 162 -6.37 -5.62 -12.10
CA TYR A 162 -6.54 -4.96 -13.41
C TYR A 162 -7.56 -5.67 -14.30
N GLY A 163 -8.47 -6.45 -13.73
CA GLY A 163 -9.55 -7.06 -14.50
C GLY A 163 -10.50 -5.99 -15.03
N ASN A 164 -10.96 -6.16 -16.28
CA ASN A 164 -12.03 -5.36 -16.86
C ASN A 164 -13.40 -5.65 -16.22
N THR A 165 -13.47 -6.60 -15.27
CA THR A 165 -14.69 -6.97 -14.57
C THR A 165 -14.45 -6.99 -13.06
N MET A 166 -15.40 -6.47 -12.29
CA MET A 166 -15.39 -6.46 -10.83
C MET A 166 -16.65 -7.15 -10.29
N ASN A 167 -16.50 -8.00 -9.28
CA ASN A 167 -17.65 -8.51 -8.53
C ASN A 167 -17.99 -7.53 -7.40
N TYR A 168 -19.18 -6.95 -7.44
CA TYR A 168 -19.67 -6.00 -6.45
C TYR A 168 -21.12 -6.34 -6.10
N GLY A 169 -21.39 -6.59 -4.81
CA GLY A 169 -22.72 -6.97 -4.33
C GLY A 169 -23.23 -8.31 -4.86
N GLY A 170 -22.33 -9.24 -5.22
CA GLY A 170 -22.69 -10.55 -5.78
C GLY A 170 -22.97 -10.54 -7.29
N VAL A 171 -22.86 -9.39 -7.94
CA VAL A 171 -23.08 -9.20 -9.38
C VAL A 171 -21.76 -8.85 -10.06
N LYS A 172 -21.57 -9.30 -11.31
CA LYS A 172 -20.42 -8.91 -12.13
C LYS A 172 -20.71 -7.57 -12.82
N TRP A 173 -19.80 -6.62 -12.65
CA TRP A 173 -19.81 -5.30 -13.27
C TRP A 173 -18.62 -5.17 -14.20
N ASP A 174 -18.78 -4.45 -15.31
CA ASP A 174 -17.69 -4.08 -16.20
C ASP A 174 -17.03 -2.79 -15.69
N VAL A 175 -15.71 -2.77 -15.63
CA VAL A 175 -14.91 -1.62 -15.23
C VAL A 175 -14.63 -0.78 -16.47
N LEU A 176 -15.31 0.34 -16.60
CA LEU A 176 -15.16 1.26 -17.74
C LEU A 176 -13.95 2.18 -17.58
N TYR A 177 -13.69 2.61 -16.34
CA TYR A 177 -12.60 3.51 -16.04
C TYR A 177 -12.04 3.22 -14.65
N ARG A 178 -10.71 3.30 -14.53
CA ARG A 178 -9.97 3.19 -13.29
C ARG A 178 -8.80 4.15 -13.32
N ALA A 179 -8.69 5.00 -12.31
CA ALA A 179 -7.54 5.87 -12.13
C ALA A 179 -7.28 6.12 -10.64
N ASN A 180 -6.04 6.37 -10.26
CA ASN A 180 -5.72 6.88 -8.94
C ASN A 180 -5.70 8.41 -8.97
N SER A 181 -6.25 9.01 -7.92
CA SER A 181 -6.15 10.43 -7.64
C SER A 181 -5.36 10.65 -6.34
N ASN A 182 -5.07 11.91 -6.02
CA ASN A 182 -4.49 12.28 -4.71
C ASN A 182 -5.41 11.95 -3.53
N TYR A 183 -6.69 11.66 -3.78
CA TYR A 183 -7.73 11.49 -2.77
C TYR A 183 -8.32 10.07 -2.71
N GLY A 184 -7.83 9.15 -3.55
CA GLY A 184 -8.35 7.78 -3.63
C GLY A 184 -8.43 7.23 -5.05
N GLU A 185 -8.80 5.95 -5.14
CA GLU A 185 -9.07 5.25 -6.40
C GLU A 185 -10.43 5.69 -6.97
N LEU A 186 -10.40 6.25 -8.18
CA LEU A 186 -11.58 6.59 -8.97
C LEU A 186 -11.96 5.41 -9.86
N LEU A 187 -13.19 4.95 -9.73
CA LEU A 187 -13.70 3.82 -10.49
C LEU A 187 -15.05 4.16 -11.11
N VAL A 188 -15.20 3.84 -12.39
CA VAL A 188 -16.51 3.86 -13.08
C VAL A 188 -16.82 2.44 -13.50
N ILE A 189 -17.91 1.90 -12.96
CA ILE A 189 -18.38 0.55 -13.28
C ILE A 189 -19.76 0.61 -13.95
N GLU A 190 -20.01 -0.30 -14.87
CA GLU A 190 -21.30 -0.44 -15.54
C GLU A 190 -21.79 -1.88 -15.43
N TYR A 191 -23.07 -2.04 -15.11
CA TYR A 191 -23.80 -3.28 -15.18
C TYR A 191 -24.81 -3.16 -16.30
N ARG A 192 -24.85 -4.15 -17.19
CA ARG A 192 -25.81 -4.23 -18.28
C ARG A 192 -26.42 -5.62 -18.31
N ASN A 193 -27.74 -5.68 -18.15
CA ASN A 193 -28.51 -6.91 -18.27
C ASN A 193 -29.81 -6.64 -19.04
N GLY A 194 -29.80 -6.97 -20.32
CA GLY A 194 -30.89 -6.67 -21.25
C GLY A 194 -31.19 -5.16 -21.32
N PRO A 195 -32.44 -4.71 -21.08
CA PRO A 195 -32.80 -3.30 -21.14
C PRO A 195 -32.34 -2.49 -19.92
N VAL A 196 -31.90 -3.16 -18.85
CA VAL A 196 -31.46 -2.50 -17.62
C VAL A 196 -29.95 -2.24 -17.70
N ALA A 197 -29.58 -0.96 -17.64
CA ALA A 197 -28.20 -0.56 -17.49
C ALA A 197 -28.04 0.36 -16.27
N GLU A 198 -26.98 0.14 -15.52
CA GLU A 198 -26.64 0.95 -14.37
C GLU A 198 -25.15 1.26 -14.39
N ARG A 199 -24.80 2.54 -14.28
CA ARG A 199 -23.43 3.01 -14.15
C ARG A 199 -23.23 3.60 -12.77
N ARG A 200 -22.15 3.22 -12.09
CA ARG A 200 -21.79 3.74 -10.77
C ARG A 200 -20.44 4.42 -10.83
N TYR A 201 -20.34 5.56 -10.16
CA TYR A 201 -19.08 6.20 -9.84
C TYR A 201 -18.72 5.87 -8.40
N LEU A 202 -17.51 5.36 -8.20
CA LEU A 202 -16.99 4.99 -6.90
C LEU A 202 -15.69 5.75 -6.63
N ASN A 203 -15.52 6.13 -5.37
CA ASN A 203 -14.25 6.59 -4.83
C ASN A 203 -13.86 5.61 -3.71
N ASP A 204 -12.68 5.00 -3.79
CA ASP A 204 -12.21 3.95 -2.87
C ASP A 204 -13.25 2.83 -2.66
N GLN A 205 -13.89 2.40 -3.75
CA GLN A 205 -14.93 1.36 -3.75
C GLN A 205 -16.23 1.72 -2.99
N LEU A 206 -16.37 2.97 -2.54
CA LEU A 206 -17.63 3.52 -2.03
C LEU A 206 -18.40 4.19 -3.17
N VAL A 207 -19.67 3.81 -3.33
CA VAL A 207 -20.55 4.39 -4.34
C VAL A 207 -20.84 5.84 -4.00
N GLN A 208 -20.43 6.74 -4.89
CA GLN A 208 -20.65 8.18 -4.77
C GLN A 208 -21.89 8.61 -5.55
N ASN A 209 -22.12 8.01 -6.73
CA ASN A 209 -23.29 8.30 -7.55
C ASN A 209 -23.69 7.13 -8.46
N THR A 210 -24.95 7.12 -8.89
CA THR A 210 -25.52 6.11 -9.78
C THR A 210 -26.30 6.76 -10.93
N TYR A 211 -26.15 6.24 -12.13
CA TYR A 211 -26.68 6.79 -13.37
C TYR A 211 -27.22 5.68 -14.27
N ASP A 212 -28.36 5.92 -14.91
CA ASP A 212 -28.92 5.04 -15.93
C ASP A 212 -28.51 5.57 -17.32
N PRO A 213 -27.60 4.89 -18.05
CA PRO A 213 -27.14 5.34 -19.36
C PRO A 213 -28.18 5.16 -20.47
N VAL A 214 -29.22 4.33 -20.28
CA VAL A 214 -30.27 4.12 -21.28
C VAL A 214 -31.33 5.23 -21.15
N ALA A 215 -31.84 5.44 -19.93
CA ALA A 215 -32.82 6.49 -19.66
C ALA A 215 -32.21 7.89 -19.59
N LYS A 216 -30.87 7.99 -19.55
CA LYS A 216 -30.08 9.21 -19.35
C LYS A 216 -30.45 9.98 -18.08
N LYS A 217 -30.80 9.28 -17.00
CA LYS A 217 -31.26 9.86 -15.73
C LYS A 217 -30.39 9.39 -14.56
N SER A 218 -30.21 10.25 -13.55
CA SER A 218 -29.64 9.83 -12.27
C SER A 218 -30.56 8.80 -11.62
N ARG A 219 -30.01 7.69 -11.12
CA ARG A 219 -30.76 6.76 -10.27
C ARG A 219 -30.68 7.15 -8.80
N SER A 220 -29.62 7.85 -8.40
CA SER A 220 -29.49 8.41 -7.07
C SER A 220 -30.38 9.64 -6.92
N LEU A 221 -31.26 9.61 -5.92
CA LEU A 221 -32.07 10.77 -5.55
C LEU A 221 -31.29 11.76 -4.68
N PHE A 222 -30.18 11.35 -4.07
CA PHE A 222 -29.45 12.14 -3.07
C PHE A 222 -29.15 13.57 -3.52
N THR A 223 -28.49 13.75 -4.68
CA THR A 223 -28.15 15.09 -5.21
C THR A 223 -29.41 15.92 -5.50
N GLY A 224 -30.47 15.27 -6.01
CA GLY A 224 -31.75 15.93 -6.25
C GLY A 224 -32.41 16.36 -4.94
N ALA A 225 -32.47 15.47 -3.96
CA ALA A 225 -33.03 15.73 -2.65
C ALA A 225 -32.30 16.86 -1.93
N LEU A 226 -30.96 16.88 -1.95
CA LEU A 226 -30.17 17.96 -1.37
C LEU A 226 -30.56 19.31 -1.97
N ARG A 227 -30.62 19.39 -3.31
CA ARG A 227 -31.02 20.60 -4.03
C ARG A 227 -32.45 21.04 -3.70
N TRP A 228 -33.41 20.11 -3.73
CA TRP A 228 -34.82 20.42 -3.47
C TRP A 228 -35.05 20.83 -2.02
N LEU A 229 -34.34 20.22 -1.07
CA LEU A 229 -34.41 20.58 0.33
C LEU A 229 -33.87 21.99 0.56
N THR A 230 -32.71 22.34 -0.01
CA THR A 230 -32.19 23.72 0.05
C THR A 230 -33.19 24.72 -0.54
N HIS A 231 -33.81 24.39 -1.68
CA HIS A 231 -34.81 25.26 -2.30
C HIS A 231 -36.10 25.39 -1.46
N ALA A 232 -36.50 24.34 -0.75
CA ALA A 232 -37.66 24.37 0.14
C ALA A 232 -37.44 25.33 1.32
N TYR A 233 -36.24 25.35 1.90
CA TYR A 233 -35.89 26.24 3.02
C TYR A 233 -35.49 27.66 2.56
N THR A 234 -34.98 27.82 1.35
CA THR A 234 -34.57 29.14 0.81
C THR A 234 -34.95 29.23 -0.67
N PRO A 235 -36.18 29.68 -0.98
CA PRO A 235 -36.71 29.70 -2.35
C PRO A 235 -35.95 30.64 -3.30
N GLN A 236 -35.29 31.66 -2.77
CA GLN A 236 -34.48 32.59 -3.56
C GLN A 236 -33.00 32.51 -3.16
N THR A 237 -32.30 31.52 -3.71
CA THR A 237 -30.85 31.35 -3.52
C THR A 237 -30.08 32.21 -4.53
N LYS A 238 -29.51 33.34 -4.07
CA LYS A 238 -28.74 34.27 -4.93
C LYS A 238 -27.25 33.91 -5.07
N LYS A 239 -26.69 33.18 -4.09
CA LYS A 239 -25.31 32.68 -4.09
C LYS A 239 -25.31 31.30 -3.45
N VAL A 240 -24.70 30.33 -4.14
CA VAL A 240 -24.60 28.94 -3.68
C VAL A 240 -23.16 28.49 -3.84
N LEU A 241 -22.62 27.86 -2.81
CA LEU A 241 -21.36 27.10 -2.88
C LEU A 241 -21.74 25.63 -2.90
N CYS A 242 -21.25 24.90 -3.90
CA CYS A 242 -21.48 23.47 -4.09
C CYS A 242 -20.20 22.69 -3.78
#